data_AF-A0A8H3PGZ4-F1
#
_entry.id   AF-A0A8H3PGZ4-F1
#
_cell.length_a   1.000
_cell.length_b   1.000
_cell.length_c   1.000
_cell.angle_alpha   90.00
_cell.angle_beta   90.00
_cell.angle_gamma   90.00
#
_symmetry.space_group_name_H-M   'P 1'
#
loop_
_entity.id
_entity.type
_entity.pdbx_description
1 polymer ?
#
loop_
_entity_poly.entity_id
_entity_poly.type
_entity_poly.pdbx_seq_one_letter_code
_entity_poly.pdbx_strand_id
1 'polypeptide(L)'
;MRLRRDQDQKKQPESSANPHTMEFPPPGQLRNDNVPKTSQLLPTPDKPSATLPKSEAKGKIKFDQLSPLQVPCPLNHLFAKIDLFFADGTQTASIRFAAIQATVTEGEAEVTHSSCQVASRTLAGNSLPWNSCKLAATLVLLHAVPTDAQVMFEALKFQSQSLGGLQTMSTISGAPSASLASRFAQAKKAAVDGKVGTCTVLAVSLVDVEMIERGESRSKPMSWGEHGYTLDEYLERDGARPGDWKEAKAFLKAFLVLATAEGSWSQKINDAYEACFEVNIFKVCGEKSPQTPIVPIYRPWVRFFEVEDVKDSDIEKFAWDSHSKKVLASEVA
;
A
#
# COMPACT_ATOMS: atom_id res chain seq x y z
N MET A 1 15.17 31.95 -65.48
CA MET A 1 15.79 33.28 -65.29
C MET A 1 16.82 33.16 -64.18
N ARG A 2 18.07 33.61 -64.45
CA ARG A 2 19.08 34.25 -63.57
C ARG A 2 18.94 34.04 -62.04
N LEU A 3 19.97 33.85 -61.21
CA LEU A 3 21.40 34.16 -61.28
C LEU A 3 22.11 33.55 -60.03
N ARG A 4 23.44 33.44 -60.13
CA ARG A 4 24.44 33.07 -59.12
C ARG A 4 24.41 33.92 -57.82
N ARG A 5 24.94 33.34 -56.72
CA ARG A 5 25.99 33.84 -55.80
C ARG A 5 26.13 32.84 -54.64
N ASP A 6 27.24 32.14 -54.48
CA ASP A 6 28.52 32.52 -53.85
C ASP A 6 28.53 32.49 -52.31
N GLN A 7 29.54 31.74 -51.83
CA GLN A 7 30.36 31.90 -50.63
C GLN A 7 30.07 31.16 -49.31
N ASP A 8 31.08 30.32 -49.02
CA ASP A 8 31.85 30.17 -47.78
C ASP A 8 31.22 29.50 -46.56
N GLN A 9 31.75 28.32 -46.24
CA GLN A 9 32.07 27.96 -44.85
C GLN A 9 33.20 26.91 -44.75
N LYS A 10 34.39 27.45 -44.43
CA LYS A 10 35.39 26.99 -43.46
C LYS A 10 35.39 25.51 -43.03
N LYS A 11 36.46 24.81 -43.41
CA LYS A 11 36.97 23.58 -42.80
C LYS A 11 37.22 23.75 -41.29
N GLN A 12 36.77 22.79 -40.49
CA GLN A 12 37.34 22.46 -39.17
C GLN A 12 37.86 21.00 -39.19
N PRO A 13 38.93 20.70 -38.45
CA PRO A 13 39.62 19.42 -38.48
C PRO A 13 38.95 18.35 -37.60
N GLU A 14 39.02 17.11 -38.10
CA GLU A 14 38.66 15.87 -37.41
C GLU A 14 39.53 15.68 -36.15
N SER A 15 38.86 15.50 -35.01
CA SER A 15 39.47 15.09 -33.75
C SER A 15 39.06 13.65 -33.49
N SER A 16 40.01 12.72 -33.64
CA SER A 16 39.89 11.32 -33.23
C SER A 16 40.05 11.23 -31.71
N ALA A 17 38.98 10.91 -30.99
CA ALA A 17 39.05 10.50 -29.60
C ALA A 17 38.57 9.05 -29.47
N ASN A 18 39.51 8.18 -29.10
CA ASN A 18 39.26 6.79 -28.70
C ASN A 18 38.32 6.74 -27.50
N PRO A 19 37.38 5.78 -27.43
CA PRO A 19 36.62 5.52 -26.22
C PRO A 19 37.51 4.81 -25.18
N HIS A 20 37.74 5.48 -24.05
CA HIS A 20 38.33 4.87 -22.86
C HIS A 20 37.42 3.76 -22.33
N THR A 21 37.91 2.52 -22.44
CA THR A 21 37.44 1.36 -21.69
C THR A 21 37.76 1.57 -20.21
N MET A 22 36.75 1.74 -19.36
CA MET A 22 36.94 1.67 -17.91
C MET A 22 37.03 0.21 -17.50
N GLU A 23 38.25 -0.28 -17.31
CA GLU A 23 38.52 -1.53 -16.59
C GLU A 23 38.28 -1.30 -15.09
N PHE A 24 37.38 -2.08 -14.51
CA PHE A 24 37.23 -2.18 -13.06
C PHE A 24 38.36 -3.07 -12.50
N PRO A 25 39.01 -2.68 -11.39
CA PRO A 25 40.01 -3.53 -10.76
C PRO A 25 39.35 -4.77 -10.13
N PRO A 26 40.02 -5.94 -10.16
CA PRO A 26 39.51 -7.15 -9.51
C PRO A 26 39.51 -7.00 -7.98
N PRO A 27 38.62 -7.70 -7.27
CA PRO A 27 38.51 -7.59 -5.82
C PRO A 27 39.76 -8.17 -5.14
N GLY A 28 40.59 -7.27 -4.61
CA GLY A 28 41.73 -7.58 -3.77
C GLY A 28 41.27 -8.01 -2.38
N GLN A 29 41.79 -9.16 -1.94
CA GLN A 29 41.77 -9.62 -0.56
C GLN A 29 42.48 -8.60 0.34
N LEU A 30 41.76 -8.03 1.32
CA LEU A 30 42.37 -7.39 2.47
C LEU A 30 42.18 -8.28 3.69
N ARG A 31 43.29 -8.90 4.04
CA ARG A 31 43.56 -9.59 5.30
C ARG A 31 44.36 -8.62 6.17
N ASN A 32 43.86 -8.28 7.35
CA ASN A 32 44.60 -8.32 8.62
C ASN A 32 43.82 -7.58 9.73
N ASP A 33 43.46 -8.36 10.75
CA ASP A 33 44.05 -8.29 12.09
C ASP A 33 44.23 -6.89 12.70
N ASN A 34 43.25 -6.47 13.50
CA ASN A 34 43.43 -6.08 14.91
C ASN A 34 42.13 -5.47 15.45
N VAL A 35 41.40 -6.23 16.26
CA VAL A 35 40.34 -5.68 17.13
C VAL A 35 40.63 -6.10 18.57
N PRO A 36 40.73 -5.16 19.52
CA PRO A 36 40.93 -5.48 20.92
C PRO A 36 39.69 -6.19 21.48
N LYS A 37 39.91 -7.28 22.21
CA LYS A 37 38.90 -7.92 23.06
C LYS A 37 38.55 -6.97 24.21
N THR A 38 37.38 -6.34 24.13
CA THR A 38 36.72 -5.75 25.30
C THR A 38 35.45 -6.54 25.57
N SER A 39 35.54 -7.47 26.53
CA SER A 39 34.38 -8.09 27.15
C SER A 39 33.61 -7.02 27.93
N GLN A 40 32.46 -6.61 27.43
CA GLN A 40 31.39 -6.08 28.26
C GLN A 40 30.12 -6.90 28.00
N LEU A 41 29.68 -7.57 29.06
CA LEU A 41 28.39 -8.23 29.18
C LEU A 41 27.29 -7.18 28.97
N LEU A 42 26.63 -7.23 27.81
CA LEU A 42 25.33 -6.59 27.64
C LEU A 42 24.24 -7.53 28.18
N PRO A 43 23.26 -7.01 28.94
CA PRO A 43 22.15 -7.80 29.45
C PRO A 43 21.24 -8.23 28.30
N THR A 44 20.84 -9.50 28.33
CA THR A 44 19.76 -10.06 27.52
C THR A 44 18.50 -9.20 27.66
N PRO A 45 17.87 -8.74 26.56
CA PRO A 45 16.58 -8.10 26.63
C PRO A 45 15.52 -9.14 27.01
N ASP A 46 14.80 -8.86 28.10
CA ASP A 46 13.67 -9.66 28.54
C ASP A 46 12.63 -9.79 27.43
N LYS A 47 12.28 -11.04 27.14
CA LYS A 47 11.21 -11.44 26.23
C LYS A 47 9.89 -10.87 26.76
N PRO A 48 9.19 -9.95 26.06
CA PRO A 48 7.89 -9.49 26.50
C PRO A 48 6.88 -10.64 26.35
N SER A 49 6.56 -11.28 27.47
CA SER A 49 5.43 -12.21 27.57
C SER A 49 4.14 -11.41 27.43
N ALA A 50 3.62 -11.33 26.21
CA ALA A 50 2.33 -10.72 25.90
C ALA A 50 1.20 -11.55 26.54
N THR A 51 0.97 -11.32 27.83
CA THR A 51 -0.20 -11.83 28.54
C THR A 51 -1.36 -10.90 28.20
N LEU A 52 -2.30 -11.39 27.39
CA LEU A 52 -3.56 -10.69 27.08
C LEU A 52 -4.25 -10.28 28.39
N PRO A 53 -4.68 -9.01 28.55
CA PRO A 53 -5.38 -8.58 29.74
C PRO A 53 -6.76 -9.25 29.82
N LYS A 54 -6.99 -10.02 30.87
CA LYS A 54 -8.31 -10.46 31.30
C LYS A 54 -8.93 -9.34 32.13
N SER A 55 -9.76 -8.49 31.53
CA SER A 55 -10.71 -7.67 32.28
C SER A 55 -12.13 -7.90 31.75
N GLU A 56 -12.90 -8.65 32.55
CA GLU A 56 -14.33 -8.83 32.38
C GLU A 56 -15.07 -7.68 33.08
N ALA A 57 -15.64 -6.77 32.31
CA ALA A 57 -16.75 -5.92 32.77
C ALA A 57 -18.07 -6.57 32.33
N LYS A 58 -18.88 -6.95 33.32
CA LYS A 58 -20.16 -7.66 33.15
C LYS A 58 -21.24 -6.72 32.61
N GLY A 59 -21.35 -6.67 31.29
CA GLY A 59 -22.57 -6.31 30.57
C GLY A 59 -22.70 -7.26 29.38
N LYS A 60 -23.41 -8.39 29.54
CA LYS A 60 -23.58 -9.39 28.48
C LYS A 60 -24.55 -8.85 27.42
N ILE A 61 -24.07 -8.00 26.52
CA ILE A 61 -24.67 -7.89 25.19
C ILE A 61 -24.22 -9.14 24.42
N LYS A 62 -25.17 -10.04 24.11
CA LYS A 62 -24.90 -11.22 23.28
C LYS A 62 -24.68 -10.76 21.83
N PHE A 63 -23.45 -10.38 21.52
CA PHE A 63 -23.07 -9.83 20.21
C PHE A 63 -23.12 -10.87 19.09
N ASP A 64 -23.14 -12.16 19.42
CA ASP A 64 -23.33 -13.25 18.45
C ASP A 64 -24.72 -13.23 17.76
N GLN A 65 -25.60 -12.30 18.13
CA GLN A 65 -26.94 -12.12 17.55
C GLN A 65 -27.13 -10.81 16.77
N LEU A 66 -26.18 -9.87 16.83
CA LEU A 66 -26.25 -8.66 16.00
C LEU A 66 -25.63 -8.98 14.64
N SER A 67 -26.46 -9.17 13.63
CA SER A 67 -26.01 -9.21 12.25
C SER A 67 -25.36 -7.85 11.95
N PRO A 68 -24.05 -7.78 11.66
CA PRO A 68 -23.33 -6.50 11.47
C PRO A 68 -23.90 -5.59 10.38
N LEU A 69 -24.80 -6.12 9.55
CA LEU A 69 -25.29 -5.52 8.31
C LEU A 69 -26.63 -4.78 8.42
N GLN A 70 -27.34 -4.83 9.56
CA GLN A 70 -28.71 -4.31 9.65
C GLN A 70 -28.81 -2.83 10.05
N VAL A 71 -27.74 -2.23 10.53
CA VAL A 71 -27.71 -0.79 10.87
C VAL A 71 -27.05 -0.04 9.72
N PRO A 72 -27.69 0.99 9.14
CA PRO A 72 -27.02 1.89 8.21
C PRO A 72 -25.75 2.43 8.88
N CYS A 73 -24.59 2.03 8.37
CA CYS A 73 -23.32 2.52 8.83
C CYS A 73 -22.52 3.04 7.64
N PRO A 74 -21.66 4.05 7.85
CA PRO A 74 -20.80 4.61 6.81
C PRO A 74 -20.01 3.56 6.03
N LEU A 75 -19.72 2.40 6.64
CA LEU A 75 -19.05 1.29 5.99
C LEU A 75 -19.81 0.75 4.76
N ASN A 76 -21.14 0.59 4.84
CA ASN A 76 -21.93 0.12 3.69
C ASN A 76 -21.91 1.13 2.53
N HIS A 77 -21.93 2.42 2.87
CA HIS A 77 -21.87 3.49 1.89
C HIS A 77 -20.50 3.57 1.24
N LEU A 78 -19.42 3.40 2.03
CA LEU A 78 -18.05 3.32 1.53
C LEU A 78 -17.92 2.18 0.51
N PHE A 79 -18.43 0.99 0.82
CA PHE A 79 -18.39 -0.14 -0.12
C PHE A 79 -19.15 0.15 -1.42
N ALA A 80 -20.39 0.64 -1.33
CA ALA A 80 -21.16 1.04 -2.50
C ALA A 80 -20.41 2.09 -3.35
N LYS A 81 -19.69 3.02 -2.70
CA LYS A 81 -18.88 4.02 -3.38
C LYS A 81 -17.70 3.40 -4.13
N ILE A 82 -17.01 2.44 -3.53
CA ILE A 82 -15.92 1.70 -4.19
C ILE A 82 -16.46 0.89 -5.36
N ASP A 83 -17.57 0.17 -5.21
CA ASP A 83 -18.15 -0.61 -6.30
C ASP A 83 -18.54 0.29 -7.49
N LEU A 84 -19.20 1.42 -7.22
CA LEU A 84 -19.54 2.42 -8.23
C LEU A 84 -18.31 3.02 -8.92
N PHE A 85 -17.17 3.08 -8.22
CA PHE A 85 -15.94 3.62 -8.77
C PHE A 85 -15.45 2.78 -9.96
N PHE A 86 -15.66 1.47 -9.92
CA PHE A 86 -15.24 0.49 -10.94
C PHE A 86 -16.35 0.10 -11.92
N ALA A 87 -17.59 0.59 -11.73
CA ALA A 87 -18.74 0.21 -12.55
C ALA A 87 -18.56 0.46 -14.06
N ASP A 88 -17.73 1.44 -14.44
CA ASP A 88 -17.44 1.81 -15.83
C ASP A 88 -16.12 1.22 -16.35
N GLY A 89 -15.59 0.19 -15.68
CA GLY A 89 -14.35 -0.51 -16.05
C GLY A 89 -13.07 0.06 -15.43
N THR A 90 -12.01 -0.76 -15.48
CA THR A 90 -10.71 -0.49 -14.82
C THR A 90 -9.96 0.71 -15.39
N GLN A 91 -10.14 1.00 -16.68
CA GLN A 91 -9.55 2.18 -17.32
C GLN A 91 -10.16 3.47 -16.78
N THR A 92 -11.49 3.56 -16.73
CA THR A 92 -12.22 4.70 -16.16
C THR A 92 -11.87 4.90 -14.69
N ALA A 93 -11.83 3.81 -13.92
CA ALA A 93 -11.39 3.84 -12.52
C ALA A 93 -9.97 4.41 -12.36
N SER A 94 -9.05 4.03 -13.25
CA SER A 94 -7.67 4.55 -13.23
C SER A 94 -7.62 6.06 -13.48
N ILE A 95 -8.38 6.57 -14.46
CA ILE A 95 -8.48 8.00 -14.75
C ILE A 95 -9.08 8.74 -13.56
N ARG A 96 -10.16 8.22 -12.98
CA ARG A 96 -10.79 8.80 -11.78
C ARG A 96 -9.80 8.86 -10.62
N PHE A 97 -9.05 7.80 -10.39
CA PHE A 97 -8.09 7.74 -9.30
C PHE A 97 -6.98 8.75 -9.49
N ALA A 98 -6.37 8.82 -10.68
CA ALA A 98 -5.34 9.82 -10.98
C ALA A 98 -5.85 11.26 -10.85
N ALA A 99 -7.11 11.53 -11.22
CA ALA A 99 -7.73 12.84 -11.03
C ALA A 99 -7.89 13.18 -9.54
N ILE A 100 -8.35 12.22 -8.72
CA ILE A 100 -8.40 12.37 -7.26
C ILE A 100 -7.00 12.63 -6.68
N GLN A 101 -5.99 11.89 -7.10
CA GLN A 101 -4.62 12.09 -6.61
C GLN A 101 -4.10 13.50 -6.91
N ALA A 102 -4.35 14.02 -8.11
CA ALA A 102 -3.99 15.38 -8.50
C ALA A 102 -4.72 16.41 -7.62
N THR A 103 -6.04 16.29 -7.50
CA THR A 103 -6.88 17.16 -6.66
C THR A 103 -6.43 17.17 -5.19
N VAL A 104 -6.16 15.99 -4.61
CA VAL A 104 -5.67 15.89 -3.21
C VAL A 104 -4.27 16.50 -3.05
N THR A 105 -3.40 16.38 -4.05
CA THR A 105 -2.06 16.98 -4.01
C THR A 105 -2.13 18.52 -4.03
N GLU A 106 -3.19 19.08 -4.63
CA GLU A 106 -3.49 20.51 -4.61
C GLU A 106 -4.18 20.97 -3.30
N GLY A 107 -4.52 20.03 -2.41
CA GLY A 107 -5.22 20.31 -1.15
C GLY A 107 -6.73 20.47 -1.30
N GLU A 108 -7.28 20.06 -2.44
CA GLU A 108 -8.68 20.22 -2.79
C GLU A 108 -9.46 18.90 -2.69
N ALA A 109 -10.79 18.99 -2.68
CA ALA A 109 -11.69 17.83 -2.78
C ALA A 109 -12.60 17.87 -4.02
N GLU A 110 -12.65 18.99 -4.74
CA GLU A 110 -13.40 19.11 -5.99
C GLU A 110 -12.57 18.61 -7.17
N VAL A 111 -13.10 17.61 -7.88
CA VAL A 111 -12.43 17.02 -9.04
C VAL A 111 -12.81 17.79 -10.30
N THR A 112 -11.88 18.63 -10.73
CA THR A 112 -12.05 19.48 -11.90
C THR A 112 -11.80 18.75 -13.22
N HIS A 113 -12.35 19.30 -14.29
CA HIS A 113 -12.11 18.82 -15.65
C HIS A 113 -10.62 18.87 -16.01
N SER A 114 -9.87 19.87 -15.55
CA SER A 114 -8.41 19.94 -15.70
C SER A 114 -7.71 18.76 -15.07
N SER A 115 -8.11 18.35 -13.85
CA SER A 115 -7.55 17.17 -13.17
C SER A 115 -7.78 15.91 -14.00
N CYS A 116 -8.96 15.75 -14.61
CA CYS A 116 -9.28 14.62 -15.47
C CYS A 116 -8.45 14.60 -16.76
N GLN A 117 -8.21 15.76 -17.39
CA GLN A 117 -7.37 15.85 -18.60
C GLN A 117 -5.91 15.52 -18.31
N VAL A 118 -5.35 16.04 -17.21
CA VAL A 118 -3.98 15.74 -16.78
C VAL A 118 -3.83 14.25 -16.49
N ALA A 119 -4.79 13.67 -15.77
CA ALA A 119 -4.85 12.23 -15.48
C ALA A 119 -4.84 11.40 -16.77
N SER A 120 -5.74 11.69 -17.70
CA SER A 120 -5.87 10.94 -18.96
C SER A 120 -4.58 10.97 -19.79
N ARG A 121 -3.94 12.14 -19.90
CA ARG A 121 -2.65 12.28 -20.63
C ARG A 121 -1.50 11.53 -19.96
N THR A 122 -1.45 11.55 -18.63
CA THR A 122 -0.39 10.88 -17.85
C THR A 122 -0.51 9.36 -17.94
N LEU A 123 -1.75 8.87 -18.03
CA LEU A 123 -2.07 7.45 -18.10
C LEU A 123 -1.97 6.87 -19.52
N ALA A 124 -2.19 7.67 -20.57
CA ALA A 124 -2.08 7.24 -21.96
C ALA A 124 -0.68 6.71 -22.37
N GLY A 125 0.35 6.92 -21.53
CA GLY A 125 1.71 6.46 -21.76
C GLY A 125 2.22 5.37 -20.79
N ASN A 126 1.45 4.94 -19.79
CA ASN A 126 1.92 4.06 -18.71
C ASN A 126 0.95 2.90 -18.43
N SER A 127 1.47 1.79 -17.89
CA SER A 127 0.64 0.70 -17.35
C SER A 127 -0.22 1.25 -16.22
N LEU A 128 -1.54 1.24 -16.41
CA LEU A 128 -2.51 1.76 -15.46
C LEU A 128 -2.42 1.02 -14.10
N PRO A 129 -2.48 1.73 -12.95
CA PRO A 129 -2.28 1.14 -11.63
C PRO A 129 -3.48 0.32 -11.10
N TRP A 130 -4.46 -0.04 -11.94
CA TRP A 130 -5.69 -0.74 -11.51
C TRP A 130 -5.42 -2.13 -10.93
N ASN A 131 -4.36 -2.80 -11.36
CA ASN A 131 -3.95 -4.11 -10.84
C ASN A 131 -3.16 -4.04 -9.52
N SER A 132 -3.15 -2.90 -8.83
CA SER A 132 -2.37 -2.70 -7.61
C SER A 132 -3.27 -2.64 -6.37
N CYS A 133 -2.99 -3.50 -5.40
CA CYS A 133 -3.58 -3.41 -4.05
C CYS A 133 -3.36 -2.05 -3.38
N LYS A 134 -2.34 -1.29 -3.81
CA LYS A 134 -2.10 0.07 -3.35
C LYS A 134 -3.23 1.03 -3.76
N LEU A 135 -3.75 0.90 -4.99
CA LEU A 135 -4.85 1.72 -5.46
C LEU A 135 -6.09 1.48 -4.59
N ALA A 136 -6.44 0.20 -4.36
CA ALA A 136 -7.56 -0.19 -3.51
C ALA A 136 -7.47 0.45 -2.12
N ALA A 137 -6.33 0.25 -1.44
CA ALA A 137 -6.11 0.73 -0.09
C ALA A 137 -6.12 2.27 -0.02
N THR A 138 -5.47 2.95 -0.98
CA THR A 138 -5.45 4.41 -1.04
C THR A 138 -6.85 4.98 -1.32
N LEU A 139 -7.62 4.36 -2.21
CA LEU A 139 -8.99 4.81 -2.53
C LEU A 139 -9.90 4.70 -1.29
N VAL A 140 -9.88 3.56 -0.60
CA VAL A 140 -10.62 3.37 0.65
C VAL A 140 -10.22 4.42 1.69
N LEU A 141 -8.92 4.64 1.88
CA LEU A 141 -8.41 5.65 2.81
C LEU A 141 -8.87 7.06 2.45
N LEU A 142 -8.75 7.46 1.19
CA LEU A 142 -9.14 8.78 0.73
C LEU A 142 -10.64 9.02 0.89
N HIS A 143 -11.49 8.02 0.69
CA HIS A 143 -12.92 8.16 0.97
C HIS A 143 -13.23 8.15 2.47
N ALA A 144 -12.44 7.48 3.31
CA ALA A 144 -12.68 7.42 4.75
C ALA A 144 -12.28 8.69 5.53
N VAL A 145 -11.20 9.38 5.13
CA VAL A 145 -10.68 10.55 5.87
C VAL A 145 -11.59 11.78 5.78
N PRO A 146 -11.58 12.70 6.77
CA PRO A 146 -12.31 13.96 6.65
C PRO A 146 -11.82 14.83 5.48
N THR A 147 -12.63 15.80 5.07
CA THR A 147 -12.28 16.86 4.10
C THR A 147 -11.31 17.88 4.71
N ASP A 148 -10.15 17.39 5.15
CA ASP A 148 -9.03 18.18 5.62
C ASP A 148 -7.85 17.93 4.67
N ALA A 149 -7.29 19.00 4.10
CA ALA A 149 -6.24 18.91 3.09
C ALA A 149 -5.01 18.12 3.58
N GLN A 150 -4.60 18.33 4.83
CA GLN A 150 -3.43 17.67 5.39
C GLN A 150 -3.70 16.19 5.64
N VAL A 151 -4.87 15.84 6.18
CA VAL A 151 -5.24 14.44 6.43
C VAL A 151 -5.43 13.68 5.12
N MET A 152 -6.05 14.28 4.11
CA MET A 152 -6.15 13.69 2.76
C MET A 152 -4.78 13.46 2.14
N PHE A 153 -3.87 14.44 2.24
CA PHE A 153 -2.51 14.30 1.73
C PHE A 153 -1.74 13.18 2.44
N GLU A 154 -1.82 13.08 3.77
CA GLU A 154 -1.16 11.99 4.51
C GLU A 154 -1.77 10.61 4.18
N ALA A 155 -3.08 10.54 3.94
CA ALA A 155 -3.75 9.31 3.48
C ALA A 155 -3.29 8.90 2.06
N LEU A 156 -3.19 9.86 1.13
CA LEU A 156 -2.64 9.63 -0.21
C LEU A 156 -1.18 9.17 -0.13
N LYS A 157 -0.38 9.84 0.71
CA LYS A 157 1.02 9.55 0.93
C LYS A 157 1.23 8.15 1.51
N PHE A 158 0.35 7.67 2.40
CA PHE A 158 0.54 6.42 3.17
C PHE A 158 0.97 5.19 2.35
N GLN A 159 0.63 5.06 1.07
CA GLN A 159 1.10 3.96 0.20
C GLN A 159 1.86 4.43 -1.06
N SER A 160 2.17 5.72 -1.14
CA SER A 160 2.78 6.33 -2.32
C SER A 160 4.30 6.40 -2.20
N GLN A 161 4.99 5.82 -3.18
CA GLN A 161 6.45 5.94 -3.30
C GLN A 161 6.86 7.35 -3.74
N SER A 162 6.16 7.92 -4.73
CA SER A 162 6.48 9.24 -5.28
C SER A 162 6.30 10.36 -4.27
N LEU A 163 5.42 10.18 -3.28
CA LEU A 163 5.21 11.11 -2.18
C LEU A 163 6.03 10.76 -0.93
N GLY A 164 6.94 9.78 -1.02
CA GLY A 164 7.84 9.39 0.06
C GLY A 164 7.14 8.73 1.25
N GLY A 165 5.96 8.14 1.04
CA GLY A 165 5.24 7.48 2.12
C GLY A 165 5.56 6.00 2.27
N LEU A 166 6.20 5.34 1.30
CA LEU A 166 6.72 3.99 1.51
C LEU A 166 7.77 3.96 2.63
N GLN A 167 7.80 2.84 3.34
CA GLN A 167 8.73 2.61 4.43
C GLN A 167 10.17 2.54 3.90
N THR A 168 11.07 3.20 4.62
CA THR A 168 12.52 3.13 4.41
C THR A 168 13.17 2.49 5.63
N MET A 169 14.43 2.09 5.51
CA MET A 169 15.20 1.62 6.68
C MET A 169 15.35 2.67 7.77
N SER A 170 15.40 3.95 7.41
CA SER A 170 15.39 5.05 8.38
C SER A 170 14.07 5.07 9.17
N THR A 171 12.93 4.94 8.50
CA THR A 171 11.62 4.89 9.15
C THR A 171 11.46 3.67 10.06
N ILE A 172 11.87 2.50 9.60
CA ILE A 172 11.77 1.24 10.33
C ILE A 172 12.66 1.24 11.57
N SER A 173 13.89 1.77 11.45
CA SER A 173 14.81 1.87 12.58
C SER A 173 14.38 2.94 13.59
N GLY A 174 13.66 3.97 13.13
CA GLY A 174 13.20 5.07 13.96
C GLY A 174 11.91 4.81 14.74
N ALA A 175 11.13 3.77 14.40
CA ALA A 175 9.86 3.49 15.03
C ALA A 175 9.63 1.98 15.24
N PRO A 176 9.16 1.55 16.43
CA PRO A 176 8.86 0.15 16.68
C PRO A 176 7.68 -0.33 15.82
N SER A 177 7.67 -1.63 15.49
CA SER A 177 6.54 -2.27 14.83
C SER A 177 5.27 -2.14 15.68
N ALA A 178 4.17 -1.76 15.06
CA ALA A 178 2.90 -1.52 15.73
C ALA A 178 2.10 -2.81 15.93
N SER A 179 1.24 -2.85 16.96
CA SER A 179 0.42 -4.02 17.30
C SER A 179 -1.01 -3.91 16.77
N LEU A 180 -1.35 -4.74 15.78
CA LEU A 180 -2.72 -4.77 15.23
C LEU A 180 -3.72 -5.27 16.26
N ALA A 181 -3.34 -6.22 17.12
CA ALA A 181 -4.22 -6.72 18.17
C ALA A 181 -4.66 -5.60 19.14
N SER A 182 -3.74 -4.69 19.49
CA SER A 182 -4.05 -3.55 20.35
C SER A 182 -5.03 -2.59 19.67
N ARG A 183 -4.74 -2.21 18.42
CA ARG A 183 -5.60 -1.29 17.63
C ARG A 183 -6.96 -1.87 17.32
N PHE A 184 -7.02 -3.16 16.98
CA PHE A 184 -8.27 -3.87 16.77
C PHE A 184 -9.10 -3.92 18.06
N ALA A 185 -8.49 -4.17 19.22
CA ALA A 185 -9.20 -4.14 20.49
C ALA A 185 -9.76 -2.75 20.82
N GLN A 186 -9.01 -1.68 20.53
CA GLN A 186 -9.46 -0.30 20.65
C GLN A 186 -10.64 0.00 19.72
N ALA A 187 -10.52 -0.30 18.43
CA ALA A 187 -11.58 -0.07 17.45
C ALA A 187 -12.84 -0.90 17.76
N LYS A 188 -12.66 -2.16 18.16
CA LYS A 188 -13.76 -3.00 18.63
C LYS A 188 -14.44 -2.38 19.85
N LYS A 189 -13.67 -1.90 20.82
CA LYS A 189 -14.22 -1.22 21.99
C LYS A 189 -15.00 0.03 21.57
N ALA A 190 -14.46 0.85 20.67
CA ALA A 190 -15.15 2.04 20.16
C ALA A 190 -16.44 1.69 19.40
N ALA A 191 -16.47 0.58 18.66
CA ALA A 191 -17.68 0.11 17.98
C ALA A 191 -18.74 -0.47 18.94
N VAL A 192 -18.32 -1.06 20.07
CA VAL A 192 -19.22 -1.67 21.07
C VAL A 192 -19.72 -0.64 22.10
N ASP A 193 -18.81 0.18 22.61
CA ASP A 193 -19.08 1.16 23.67
C ASP A 193 -19.56 2.51 23.08
N GLY A 194 -19.31 2.74 21.79
CA GLY A 194 -19.65 3.98 21.10
C GLY A 194 -21.15 4.19 20.91
N LYS A 195 -21.51 5.39 20.42
CA LYS A 195 -22.87 5.65 19.92
C LYS A 195 -23.11 4.72 18.72
N VAL A 196 -24.33 4.18 18.60
CA VAL A 196 -24.75 3.43 17.42
C VAL A 196 -24.38 4.20 16.15
N GLY A 197 -23.66 3.57 15.23
CA GLY A 197 -23.28 4.15 13.92
C GLY A 197 -21.87 4.71 13.81
N THR A 198 -20.99 4.56 14.82
CA THR A 198 -19.57 4.92 14.67
C THR A 198 -18.83 3.90 13.80
N CYS A 199 -17.98 4.39 12.90
CA CYS A 199 -17.15 3.58 12.00
C CYS A 199 -15.68 3.98 12.17
N THR A 200 -14.79 3.00 12.28
CA THR A 200 -13.34 3.21 12.32
C THR A 200 -12.71 2.51 11.13
N VAL A 201 -11.91 3.23 10.35
CA VAL A 201 -11.11 2.68 9.26
C VAL A 201 -9.66 2.60 9.71
N LEU A 202 -9.10 1.39 9.65
CA LEU A 202 -7.70 1.10 9.99
C LEU A 202 -6.99 0.58 8.75
N ALA A 203 -6.18 1.41 8.12
CA ALA A 203 -5.26 0.92 7.11
C ALA A 203 -4.02 0.34 7.76
N VAL A 204 -3.69 -0.89 7.36
CA VAL A 204 -2.58 -1.66 7.89
C VAL A 204 -1.53 -1.83 6.81
N SER A 205 -0.28 -1.52 7.12
CA SER A 205 0.85 -1.81 6.25
C SER A 205 1.79 -2.77 6.95
N LEU A 206 1.84 -4.01 6.45
CA LEU A 206 2.82 -5.03 6.84
C LEU A 206 3.90 -5.10 5.75
N VAL A 207 5.16 -4.95 6.15
CA VAL A 207 6.31 -5.06 5.25
C VAL A 207 7.31 -6.07 5.80
N ASP A 208 8.01 -6.76 4.90
CA ASP A 208 9.20 -7.53 5.26
C ASP A 208 10.41 -6.60 5.19
N VAL A 209 11.04 -6.34 6.33
CA VAL A 209 12.20 -5.44 6.45
C VAL A 209 13.36 -5.96 5.60
N GLU A 210 13.53 -7.28 5.48
CA GLU A 210 14.59 -7.87 4.67
C GLU A 210 14.40 -7.55 3.18
N MET A 211 13.16 -7.43 2.71
CA MET A 211 12.88 -6.98 1.34
C MET A 211 13.24 -5.50 1.15
N ILE A 212 13.01 -4.66 2.15
CA ILE A 212 13.33 -3.23 2.09
C ILE A 212 14.84 -3.02 2.11
N GLU A 213 15.58 -3.65 3.03
CA GLU A 213 17.05 -3.57 3.08
C GLU A 213 17.69 -4.00 1.76
N ARG A 214 17.19 -5.09 1.18
CA ARG A 214 17.68 -5.60 -0.11
C ARG A 214 17.29 -4.70 -1.26
N GLY A 215 16.09 -4.14 -1.26
CA GLY A 215 15.59 -3.25 -2.31
C GLY A 215 16.26 -1.87 -2.30
N GLU A 216 16.58 -1.33 -1.13
CA GLU A 216 17.42 -0.13 -1.03
C GLU A 216 18.84 -0.40 -1.52
N SER A 217 19.34 -1.63 -1.31
CA SER A 217 20.66 -2.07 -1.77
C SER A 217 20.69 -2.49 -3.25
N ARG A 218 19.54 -2.84 -3.85
CA ARG A 218 19.41 -3.38 -5.21
C ARG A 218 18.18 -2.76 -5.85
N SER A 219 18.37 -1.98 -6.90
CA SER A 219 17.39 -1.09 -7.57
C SER A 219 16.15 -1.74 -8.23
N LYS A 220 15.69 -2.92 -7.78
CA LYS A 220 14.45 -3.54 -8.27
C LYS A 220 13.51 -3.90 -7.11
N PRO A 221 12.35 -3.24 -6.98
CA PRO A 221 11.31 -3.67 -6.04
C PRO A 221 10.70 -4.99 -6.51
N MET A 222 10.55 -5.94 -5.60
CA MET A 222 9.76 -7.16 -5.80
C MET A 222 8.30 -6.83 -5.47
N SER A 223 7.50 -6.52 -6.49
CA SER A 223 6.04 -6.53 -6.37
C SER A 223 5.50 -7.84 -6.94
N TRP A 224 4.66 -8.54 -6.20
CA TRP A 224 3.99 -9.77 -6.65
C TRP A 224 2.87 -9.52 -7.67
N GLY A 225 2.87 -8.36 -8.34
CA GLY A 225 1.72 -7.79 -9.07
C GLY A 225 1.15 -8.66 -10.20
N GLU A 226 1.94 -9.56 -10.79
CA GLU A 226 1.44 -10.50 -11.82
C GLU A 226 0.89 -11.82 -11.24
N HIS A 227 1.16 -12.10 -9.95
CA HIS A 227 0.86 -13.37 -9.29
C HIS A 227 -0.20 -13.24 -8.19
N GLY A 228 -0.63 -12.02 -7.88
CA GLY A 228 -1.78 -11.73 -7.03
C GLY A 228 -3.06 -11.60 -7.84
N TYR A 229 -4.20 -11.57 -7.15
CA TYR A 229 -5.46 -11.15 -7.78
C TYR A 229 -5.45 -9.63 -8.00
N THR A 230 -6.10 -9.19 -9.06
CA THR A 230 -6.40 -7.78 -9.33
C THR A 230 -7.57 -7.31 -8.46
N LEU A 231 -7.70 -6.00 -8.24
CA LEU A 231 -8.78 -5.48 -7.39
C LEU A 231 -10.15 -5.81 -7.99
N ASP A 232 -10.32 -5.70 -9.30
CA ASP A 232 -11.53 -6.08 -10.01
C ASP A 232 -11.85 -7.57 -9.84
N GLU A 233 -10.90 -8.49 -10.01
CA GLU A 233 -11.10 -9.92 -9.72
C GLU A 233 -11.47 -10.20 -8.25
N TYR A 234 -10.99 -9.35 -7.32
CA TYR A 234 -11.36 -9.42 -5.91
C TYR A 234 -12.78 -8.91 -5.65
N LEU A 235 -13.20 -7.84 -6.34
CA LEU A 235 -14.56 -7.31 -6.26
C LEU A 235 -15.57 -8.29 -6.89
N GLU A 236 -15.26 -8.88 -8.05
CA GLU A 236 -16.14 -9.82 -8.75
C GLU A 236 -16.46 -11.09 -7.94
N ARG A 237 -15.56 -11.50 -7.04
CA ARG A 237 -15.76 -12.64 -6.12
C ARG A 237 -16.42 -12.25 -4.79
N ASP A 238 -17.03 -11.07 -4.71
CA ASP A 238 -17.63 -10.52 -3.50
C ASP A 238 -16.59 -10.28 -2.37
N GLY A 239 -15.34 -10.00 -2.74
CA GLY A 239 -14.25 -9.79 -1.78
C GLY A 239 -14.38 -8.50 -0.97
N ALA A 240 -15.10 -7.49 -1.48
CA ALA A 240 -15.39 -6.27 -0.73
C ALA A 240 -16.51 -6.43 0.30
N ARG A 241 -17.20 -7.59 0.37
CA ARG A 241 -18.28 -7.76 1.34
C ARG A 241 -17.78 -7.58 2.78
N PRO A 242 -18.61 -7.02 3.66
CA PRO A 242 -18.32 -7.02 5.09
C PRO A 242 -18.18 -8.46 5.58
N GLY A 243 -17.01 -8.77 6.15
CA GLY A 243 -16.78 -10.05 6.80
C GLY A 243 -17.52 -10.15 8.14
N ASP A 244 -17.86 -11.38 8.54
CA ASP A 244 -18.45 -11.61 9.86
C ASP A 244 -17.40 -11.62 10.99
N TRP A 245 -17.85 -11.70 12.24
CA TRP A 245 -16.94 -11.74 13.39
C TRP A 245 -16.04 -12.99 13.43
N LYS A 246 -16.45 -14.10 12.80
CA LYS A 246 -15.66 -15.33 12.74
C LYS A 246 -14.52 -15.15 11.74
N GLU A 247 -14.80 -14.57 10.58
CA GLU A 247 -13.83 -14.21 9.55
C GLU A 247 -12.82 -13.19 10.08
N ALA A 248 -13.28 -12.12 10.73
CA ALA A 248 -12.41 -11.11 11.33
C ALA A 248 -11.45 -11.72 12.38
N LYS A 249 -11.93 -12.65 13.21
CA LYS A 249 -11.09 -13.37 14.19
C LYS A 249 -10.07 -14.28 13.52
N ALA A 250 -10.46 -14.97 12.45
CA ALA A 250 -9.56 -15.83 11.68
C ALA A 250 -8.44 -15.01 11.03
N PHE A 251 -8.80 -13.89 10.38
CA PHE A 251 -7.85 -12.93 9.82
C PHE A 251 -6.88 -12.42 10.89
N LEU A 252 -7.39 -11.94 12.03
CA LEU A 252 -6.53 -11.40 13.10
C LEU A 252 -5.56 -12.46 13.63
N LYS A 253 -6.01 -13.72 13.77
CA LYS A 253 -5.15 -14.83 14.20
C LYS A 253 -4.03 -15.10 13.20
N ALA A 254 -4.34 -15.14 11.90
CA ALA A 254 -3.34 -15.33 10.84
C ALA A 254 -2.37 -14.13 10.79
N PHE A 255 -2.90 -12.90 10.83
CA PHE A 255 -2.09 -11.70 10.82
C PHE A 255 -1.14 -11.64 12.02
N LEU A 256 -1.58 -12.04 13.21
CA LEU A 256 -0.70 -12.09 14.39
C LEU A 256 0.45 -13.08 14.19
N VAL A 257 0.24 -14.20 13.52
CA VAL A 257 1.34 -15.11 13.16
C VAL A 257 2.33 -14.40 12.24
N LEU A 258 1.86 -13.66 11.24
CA LEU A 258 2.74 -12.91 10.32
C LEU A 258 3.48 -11.77 11.00
N ALA A 259 2.83 -11.01 11.88
CA ALA A 259 3.41 -9.84 12.52
C ALA A 259 4.41 -10.18 13.63
N THR A 260 4.42 -11.43 14.11
CA THR A 260 5.28 -11.89 15.21
C THR A 260 6.25 -13.00 14.81
N ALA A 261 6.16 -13.50 13.57
CA ALA A 261 7.12 -14.46 13.06
C ALA A 261 8.47 -13.80 12.80
N GLU A 262 9.55 -14.55 13.02
CA GLU A 262 10.92 -14.12 12.74
C GLU A 262 11.73 -15.32 12.28
N GLY A 263 12.68 -15.10 11.38
CA GLY A 263 13.59 -16.13 10.87
C GLY A 263 13.16 -16.68 9.52
N SER A 264 13.47 -17.95 9.25
CA SER A 264 13.25 -18.52 7.91
C SER A 264 11.78 -18.60 7.51
N TRP A 265 11.49 -18.34 6.23
CA TRP A 265 10.16 -18.50 5.67
C TRP A 265 9.71 -19.96 5.78
N SER A 266 8.75 -20.23 6.67
CA SER A 266 8.27 -21.57 7.00
C SER A 266 6.85 -21.81 6.48
N GLN A 267 6.40 -23.07 6.45
CA GLN A 267 5.01 -23.40 6.09
C GLN A 267 4.00 -22.64 6.96
N LYS A 268 4.28 -22.47 8.25
CA LYS A 268 3.42 -21.70 9.15
C LYS A 268 3.29 -20.23 8.72
N ILE A 269 4.38 -19.59 8.28
CA ILE A 269 4.34 -18.21 7.76
C ILE A 269 3.58 -18.18 6.44
N ASN A 270 3.84 -19.13 5.55
CA ASN A 270 3.15 -19.24 4.27
C ASN A 270 1.63 -19.43 4.42
N ASP A 271 1.18 -20.33 5.30
CA ASP A 271 -0.24 -20.57 5.56
C ASP A 271 -0.92 -19.33 6.14
N ALA A 272 -0.23 -18.61 7.04
CA ALA A 272 -0.73 -17.36 7.58
C ALA A 272 -0.80 -16.25 6.52
N TYR A 273 0.17 -16.21 5.59
CA TYR A 273 0.18 -15.28 4.47
C TYR A 273 -0.96 -15.56 3.50
N GLU A 274 -1.15 -16.84 3.12
CA GLU A 274 -2.26 -17.28 2.28
C GLU A 274 -3.62 -16.99 2.95
N ALA A 275 -3.75 -17.19 4.26
CA ALA A 275 -4.97 -16.85 4.98
C ALA A 275 -5.27 -15.33 5.05
N CYS A 276 -4.24 -14.48 4.99
CA CYS A 276 -4.42 -13.02 5.03
C CYS A 276 -4.58 -12.40 3.63
N PHE A 277 -3.91 -12.95 2.62
CA PHE A 277 -3.74 -12.31 1.32
C PHE A 277 -4.15 -13.21 0.14
N GLU A 278 -4.66 -14.42 0.39
CA GLU A 278 -5.06 -15.43 -0.61
C GLU A 278 -3.95 -15.81 -1.61
N VAL A 279 -2.70 -15.59 -1.24
CA VAL A 279 -1.53 -15.90 -2.06
C VAL A 279 -0.65 -16.93 -1.38
N ASN A 280 -0.37 -18.02 -2.08
CA ASN A 280 0.54 -19.05 -1.60
C ASN A 280 1.96 -18.80 -2.14
N ILE A 281 2.83 -18.24 -1.30
CA ILE A 281 4.20 -17.86 -1.71
C ILE A 281 5.03 -19.07 -2.13
N PHE A 282 4.83 -20.26 -1.55
CA PHE A 282 5.53 -21.47 -2.01
C PHE A 282 5.12 -21.90 -3.42
N LYS A 283 3.88 -21.66 -3.85
CA LYS A 283 3.47 -21.88 -5.24
C LYS A 283 4.10 -20.85 -6.17
N VAL A 284 4.20 -19.59 -5.73
CA VAL A 284 4.74 -18.48 -6.53
C VAL A 284 6.26 -18.50 -6.64
N CYS A 285 6.97 -18.99 -5.60
CA CYS A 285 8.43 -18.88 -5.45
C CYS A 285 9.14 -20.23 -5.22
N GLY A 286 8.44 -21.35 -5.41
CA GLY A 286 9.00 -22.70 -5.24
C GLY A 286 10.09 -23.08 -6.26
N GLU A 287 10.66 -24.28 -6.09
CA GLU A 287 11.82 -24.79 -6.84
C GLU A 287 11.62 -24.88 -8.37
N LYS A 288 10.36 -24.82 -8.83
CA LYS A 288 9.97 -24.81 -10.26
C LYS A 288 9.24 -23.54 -10.68
N SER A 289 9.27 -22.51 -9.83
CA SER A 289 8.48 -21.31 -10.02
C SER A 289 9.17 -20.32 -10.96
N PRO A 290 8.40 -19.42 -11.59
CA PRO A 290 8.94 -18.40 -12.47
C PRO A 290 9.65 -17.24 -11.72
N GLN A 291 9.52 -17.16 -10.39
CA GLN A 291 10.02 -16.02 -9.60
C GLN A 291 11.30 -16.34 -8.84
N THR A 292 12.02 -15.29 -8.46
CA THR A 292 13.23 -15.38 -7.64
C THR A 292 12.96 -16.10 -6.32
N PRO A 293 13.97 -16.78 -5.73
CA PRO A 293 13.83 -17.46 -4.45
C PRO A 293 13.32 -16.51 -3.36
N ILE A 294 12.47 -17.04 -2.47
CA ILE A 294 11.96 -16.33 -1.31
C ILE A 294 13.13 -15.75 -0.51
N VAL A 295 12.95 -14.53 0.01
CA VAL A 295 13.92 -13.95 0.94
C VAL A 295 14.08 -14.92 2.11
N PRO A 296 15.30 -15.43 2.37
CA PRO A 296 15.49 -16.57 3.26
C PRO A 296 15.18 -16.25 4.72
N ILE A 297 15.12 -14.97 5.08
CA ILE A 297 14.80 -14.45 6.40
C ILE A 297 13.59 -13.54 6.22
N TYR A 298 12.61 -13.68 7.09
CA TYR A 298 11.43 -12.85 7.17
C TYR A 298 11.49 -12.04 8.47
N ARG A 299 11.34 -10.72 8.35
CA ARG A 299 11.31 -9.81 9.49
C ARG A 299 10.16 -8.82 9.31
N PRO A 300 9.00 -9.03 9.98
CA PRO A 300 7.84 -8.20 9.80
C PRO A 300 8.01 -6.84 10.49
N TRP A 301 7.50 -5.80 9.84
CA TRP A 301 7.27 -4.50 10.46
C TRP A 301 5.90 -3.97 10.07
N VAL A 302 5.15 -3.47 11.05
CA VAL A 302 3.77 -3.03 10.88
C VAL A 302 3.62 -1.56 11.24
N ARG A 303 2.87 -0.83 10.42
CA ARG A 303 2.32 0.50 10.78
C ARG A 303 0.84 0.61 10.45
N PHE A 304 0.22 1.64 11.01
CA PHE A 304 -1.19 1.94 10.81
C PHE A 304 -1.42 3.38 10.38
N PHE A 305 -2.53 3.58 9.68
CA PHE A 305 -3.19 4.86 9.52
C PHE A 305 -4.64 4.67 10.00
N GLU A 306 -5.04 5.41 11.02
CA GLU A 306 -6.32 5.23 11.71
C GLU A 306 -7.20 6.45 11.48
N VAL A 307 -8.44 6.20 11.06
CA VAL A 307 -9.49 7.20 10.90
C VAL A 307 -10.64 6.83 11.81
N GLU A 308 -10.82 7.62 12.85
CA GLU A 308 -11.92 7.45 13.81
C GLU A 308 -13.18 8.17 13.32
N ASP A 309 -14.33 7.59 13.62
CA ASP A 309 -15.65 8.21 13.45
C ASP A 309 -15.96 8.67 12.02
N VAL A 310 -15.63 7.84 11.03
CA VAL A 310 -15.89 8.08 9.59
C VAL A 310 -17.35 8.41 9.34
N LYS A 311 -17.62 9.46 8.56
CA LYS A 311 -18.98 9.95 8.22
C LYS A 311 -19.33 9.70 6.77
N ASP A 312 -20.63 9.68 6.47
CA ASP A 312 -21.13 9.68 5.09
C ASP A 312 -20.66 10.91 4.30
N SER A 313 -20.54 12.07 4.96
CA SER A 313 -20.01 13.29 4.36
C SER A 313 -18.56 13.15 3.94
N ASP A 314 -17.77 12.35 4.67
CA ASP A 314 -16.39 12.07 4.31
C ASP A 314 -16.38 11.23 3.03
N ILE A 315 -17.20 10.19 2.94
CA ILE A 315 -17.27 9.29 1.78
C ILE A 315 -17.66 10.04 0.50
N GLU A 316 -18.57 11.01 0.60
CA GLU A 316 -19.12 11.77 -0.52
C GLU A 316 -18.33 13.03 -0.90
N LYS A 317 -17.20 13.32 -0.25
CA LYS A 317 -16.51 14.61 -0.40
C LYS A 317 -15.99 14.92 -1.81
N PHE A 318 -15.69 13.90 -2.61
CA PHE A 318 -15.18 14.11 -3.97
C PHE A 318 -16.32 14.45 -4.93
N ALA A 319 -16.54 15.75 -5.12
CA ALA A 319 -17.49 16.27 -6.08
C ALA A 319 -16.87 16.26 -7.49
N TRP A 320 -17.64 15.80 -8.48
CA TRP A 320 -17.23 15.78 -9.88
C TRP A 320 -18.01 16.82 -10.66
N ASP A 321 -17.30 17.76 -11.29
CA ASP A 321 -17.96 18.77 -12.11
C ASP A 321 -18.64 18.14 -13.35
N SER A 322 -19.60 18.85 -13.93
CA SER A 322 -20.39 18.35 -15.07
C SER A 322 -19.56 18.10 -16.34
N HIS A 323 -18.42 18.78 -16.51
CA HIS A 323 -17.51 18.59 -17.63
C HIS A 323 -16.60 17.37 -17.40
N SER A 324 -16.09 17.16 -16.18
CA SER A 324 -15.37 15.95 -15.76
C SER A 324 -16.18 14.70 -16.07
N LYS A 325 -17.48 14.72 -15.73
CA LYS A 325 -18.40 13.60 -16.02
C LYS A 325 -18.51 13.32 -17.52
N LYS A 326 -18.55 14.37 -18.36
CA LYS A 326 -18.62 14.22 -19.82
C LYS A 326 -17.34 13.63 -20.41
N VAL A 327 -16.16 14.06 -19.93
CA VAL A 327 -14.87 13.52 -20.38
C VAL A 327 -14.75 12.04 -20.01
N LEU A 328 -15.09 11.68 -18.77
CA LEU A 328 -15.09 10.28 -18.36
C LEU A 328 -16.04 9.43 -19.21
N ALA A 329 -17.20 9.96 -19.61
CA ALA A 329 -18.12 9.25 -20.49
C ALA A 329 -17.59 9.12 -21.93
N SER A 330 -16.83 10.08 -22.45
CA SER A 330 -16.29 10.03 -23.82
C SER A 330 -15.08 9.12 -23.99
N GLU A 331 -14.30 8.90 -22.92
CA GLU A 331 -13.14 8.00 -22.96
C GLU A 331 -13.53 6.50 -22.92
N VAL A 332 -14.80 6.20 -22.62
CA VAL A 332 -15.35 4.84 -22.54
C VAL A 332 -16.01 4.39 -23.87
N ALA A 333 -16.36 5.34 -24.73
CA ALA A 333 -17.07 5.10 -25.99
C ALA A 333 -16.12 4.86 -27.17
#